data_AF-A0A0Q4BA67-F1
#
_entry.id   AF-A0A0Q4BA67-F1
#
_cell.length_a   1.000
_cell.length_b   1.000
_cell.length_c   1.000
_cell.angle_alpha   90.00
_cell.angle_beta   90.00
_cell.angle_gamma   90.00
#
_symmetry.space_group_name_H-M   'P 1'
#
loop_
_entity.id
_entity.type
_entity.pdbx_description
1 polymer ?
#
loop_
_entity_poly.entity_id
_entity_poly.type
_entity_poly.pdbx_seq_one_letter_code
_entity_poly.pdbx_strand_id
1 'polypeptide(L)'
;MERNIAVLRWEPATWSAPGPSTDGVWRKDGPELPVEYTLTPNITRRGRNSALSLTLQRGWKRNPVLWSMLATGDVNEAVAVLAVSKGNGTERIGLIDLQGDER
;
A
#
# COMPACT_ATOMS: atom_id res chain seq x y z
N MET A 1 -14.10 10.66 16.16
CA MET A 1 -14.68 9.42 15.59
C MET A 1 -13.52 8.52 15.25
N GLU A 2 -13.42 7.38 15.93
CA GLU A 2 -12.46 6.34 15.55
C GLU A 2 -12.83 5.82 14.16
N ARG A 3 -11.87 5.82 13.23
CA ARG A 3 -12.07 5.27 11.88
C ARG A 3 -11.43 3.89 11.83
N ASN A 4 -12.08 2.96 11.15
CA ASN A 4 -11.47 1.67 10.86
C ASN A 4 -10.59 1.83 9.61
N ILE A 5 -9.28 1.65 9.77
CA ILE A 5 -8.32 1.75 8.66
C ILE A 5 -7.88 0.34 8.27
N ALA A 6 -8.09 -0.03 7.01
CA ALA A 6 -7.61 -1.29 6.45
C ALA A 6 -6.32 -1.06 5.66
N VAL A 7 -5.32 -1.92 5.88
CA VAL A 7 -4.06 -1.95 5.13
C VAL A 7 -4.14 -3.04 4.08
N LEU A 8 -3.91 -2.69 2.82
CA LEU A 8 -3.90 -3.61 1.69
C LEU A 8 -2.48 -4.01 1.32
N ARG A 9 -2.24 -5.29 1.02
CA ARG A 9 -0.92 -5.81 0.63
C ARG A 9 -1.02 -6.86 -0.48
N TRP A 10 -0.01 -6.87 -1.35
CA TRP A 10 0.19 -7.86 -2.40
C TRP A 10 1.51 -8.62 -2.18
N GLU A 11 1.52 -9.93 -2.44
CA GLU A 11 2.74 -10.74 -2.48
C GLU A 11 3.55 -10.44 -3.77
N PRO A 12 4.89 -10.42 -3.76
CA PRO A 12 5.79 -10.96 -2.73
C PRO A 12 6.47 -9.87 -1.88
N ALA A 13 5.83 -8.72 -1.64
CA ALA A 13 6.43 -7.62 -0.87
C ALA A 13 6.56 -7.91 0.64
N THR A 14 6.68 -9.19 1.04
CA THR A 14 6.71 -9.70 2.41
C THR A 14 8.06 -9.56 3.11
N TRP A 15 9.16 -9.24 2.43
CA TRP A 15 10.47 -9.20 3.08
C TRP A 15 11.09 -7.79 3.21
N SER A 16 11.21 -7.36 4.47
CA SER A 16 12.33 -6.57 5.02
C SER A 16 12.11 -5.11 5.46
N ALA A 17 10.89 -4.57 5.45
CA ALA A 17 10.62 -3.28 6.10
C ALA A 17 9.63 -3.46 7.27
N PRO A 18 9.85 -2.83 8.44
CA PRO A 18 8.81 -2.72 9.46
C PRO A 18 7.64 -1.95 8.82
N GLY A 19 6.59 -2.70 8.52
CA GLY A 19 5.33 -2.15 8.05
C GLY A 19 4.58 -1.44 9.18
N PRO A 20 3.45 -0.80 8.87
CA PRO A 20 2.60 -0.24 9.89
C PRO A 20 2.12 -1.31 10.89
N SER A 21 1.89 -0.91 12.14
CA SER A 21 1.37 -1.82 13.18
C SER A 21 -0.05 -2.25 12.82
N THR A 22 -0.20 -3.54 12.55
CA THR A 22 -1.47 -4.16 12.15
C THR A 22 -1.95 -5.13 13.23
N ASP A 23 -3.19 -5.59 13.15
CA ASP A 23 -3.76 -6.65 14.01
C ASP A 23 -3.06 -8.02 13.85
N GLY A 24 -2.09 -8.12 12.93
CA GLY A 24 -1.32 -9.33 12.66
C GLY A 24 -2.08 -10.38 11.84
N VAL A 25 -3.35 -10.13 11.51
CA VAL A 25 -4.21 -11.07 10.80
C VAL A 25 -4.41 -10.59 9.36
N TRP A 26 -3.75 -11.28 8.42
CA TRP A 26 -3.94 -11.06 6.99
C TRP A 26 -5.07 -11.93 6.45
N ARG A 27 -6.13 -11.28 5.96
CA ARG A 27 -7.36 -11.89 5.47
C ARG A 27 -7.37 -11.90 3.94
N LYS A 28 -7.96 -12.95 3.35
CA LYS A 28 -7.98 -13.23 1.90
C LYS A 28 -9.29 -12.86 1.23
N ASP A 29 -10.31 -12.54 2.01
CA ASP A 29 -11.65 -12.12 1.58
C ASP A 29 -11.73 -10.64 1.23
N GLY A 30 -10.58 -10.01 0.95
CA GLY A 30 -10.50 -8.61 0.56
C GLY A 30 -11.05 -8.37 -0.85
N PRO A 31 -11.20 -7.09 -1.23
CA PRO A 31 -11.63 -6.74 -2.58
C PRO A 31 -10.59 -7.18 -3.60
N GLU A 32 -11.05 -7.51 -4.80
CA GLU A 32 -10.14 -7.61 -5.95
C GLU A 32 -9.91 -6.22 -6.53
N LEU A 33 -8.66 -5.84 -6.78
CA LEU A 33 -8.31 -4.54 -7.36
C LEU A 33 -7.68 -4.70 -8.75
N PRO A 34 -7.99 -3.80 -9.71
CA PRO A 34 -7.45 -3.90 -11.06
C PRO A 34 -6.00 -3.37 -11.08
N VAL A 35 -5.09 -4.26 -10.70
CA VAL A 35 -3.65 -3.99 -10.52
C VAL A 35 -2.86 -4.75 -11.57
N GLU A 36 -1.84 -4.12 -12.15
CA GLU A 36 -0.80 -4.82 -12.92
C GLU A 36 0.57 -4.65 -12.24
N TYR A 37 1.39 -5.67 -12.39
CA TYR A 37 2.74 -5.74 -11.86
C TYR A 37 3.73 -5.43 -12.96
N THR A 38 4.51 -4.37 -12.82
CA THR A 38 5.54 -4.01 -13.80
C THR A 38 6.91 -4.13 -13.15
N LEU A 39 7.76 -5.00 -13.70
CA LEU A 39 9.16 -5.06 -13.29
C LEU A 39 9.87 -3.82 -13.82
N THR A 40 10.20 -2.90 -12.92
CA THR A 40 10.93 -1.68 -13.26
C THR A 40 12.42 -1.89 -12.96
N PRO A 41 13.29 -1.90 -13.97
CA PRO A 41 14.73 -1.95 -13.73
C PRO A 41 15.15 -0.68 -13.00
N ASN A 42 15.75 -0.83 -11.82
CA ASN A 42 16.28 0.25 -11.01
C ASN A 42 17.81 0.12 -10.94
N ILE A 43 18.52 1.04 -11.57
CA ILE A 43 19.98 1.11 -11.48
C ILE A 43 20.31 1.91 -10.23
N THR A 44 20.76 1.21 -9.18
CA THR A 44 21.25 1.85 -7.96
C THR A 44 22.77 1.98 -8.01
N ARG A 45 23.34 2.82 -7.14
CA ARG A 45 24.80 2.95 -6.96
C ARG A 45 25.50 1.63 -6.58
N ARG A 46 24.74 0.62 -6.11
CA ARG A 46 25.22 -0.72 -5.75
C ARG A 46 25.02 -1.78 -6.85
N GLY A 47 24.43 -1.43 -8.00
CA GLY A 47 24.18 -2.36 -9.12
C GLY A 47 22.76 -2.29 -9.69
N ARG A 48 22.49 -3.19 -10.65
CA ARG A 48 21.15 -3.39 -11.25
C ARG A 48 20.25 -4.12 -10.26
N ASN A 49 19.26 -3.43 -9.72
CA ASN A 49 18.16 -4.02 -8.99
C ASN A 49 16.90 -3.99 -9.88
N SER A 50 15.98 -4.91 -9.67
CA SER A 50 14.63 -4.82 -10.27
C SER A 50 13.65 -4.50 -9.16
N ALA A 51 12.85 -3.45 -9.34
CA ALA A 51 11.78 -3.07 -8.44
C ALA A 51 10.45 -3.54 -9.03
N LEU A 52 9.61 -4.19 -8.24
CA LEU A 52 8.23 -4.46 -8.63
C LEU A 52 7.42 -3.18 -8.43
N SER A 53 6.93 -2.60 -9.52
CA SER A 53 6.00 -1.47 -9.49
C SER A 53 4.57 -1.98 -9.59
N LEU A 54 3.66 -1.36 -8.82
CA LEU A 54 2.25 -1.67 -8.81
C LEU A 54 1.50 -0.48 -9.42
N THR A 55 0.68 -0.74 -10.44
CA THR A 55 -0.15 0.30 -11.04
C THR A 55 -1.62 -0.11 -10.94
N LEU A 56 -2.46 0.81 -10.46
CA LEU A 56 -3.91 0.66 -10.35
C LEU A 56 -4.57 1.33 -11.56
N GLN A 57 -5.32 0.59 -12.38
CA GLN A 57 -5.98 1.16 -13.56
C GLN A 57 -7.32 0.46 -13.86
N ARG A 58 -8.36 1.25 -14.19
CA ARG A 58 -9.69 0.71 -14.54
C ARG A 58 -9.58 -0.16 -15.81
N GLY A 59 -10.31 -1.27 -15.84
CA GLY A 59 -10.36 -2.21 -16.97
C GLY A 59 -9.25 -3.27 -16.99
N TRP A 60 -8.27 -3.18 -16.08
CA TRP A 60 -7.25 -4.22 -15.93
C TRP A 60 -7.76 -5.44 -15.18
N LYS A 61 -7.01 -6.54 -15.30
CA LYS A 61 -7.29 -7.78 -14.57
C LYS A 61 -7.36 -7.47 -13.08
N ARG A 62 -8.46 -7.88 -12.46
CA ARG A 62 -8.64 -7.77 -11.02
C ARG A 62 -7.84 -8.87 -10.33
N ASN A 63 -7.03 -8.48 -9.36
CA ASN A 63 -6.21 -9.38 -8.58
C ASN A 63 -6.68 -9.36 -7.12
N PRO A 64 -6.77 -10.53 -6.46
CA PRO A 64 -7.13 -10.61 -5.06
C PRO A 64 -6.08 -9.90 -4.20
N VAL A 65 -6.53 -9.24 -3.13
CA VAL A 65 -5.68 -8.45 -2.24
C VAL A 65 -5.83 -8.96 -0.81
N LEU A 66 -4.71 -9.05 -0.10
CA LEU A 66 -4.73 -9.34 1.33
C LEU A 66 -4.98 -8.06 2.10
N TRP A 67 -5.75 -8.15 3.19
CA TRP A 67 -5.99 -7.00 4.04
C TRP A 67 -5.86 -7.33 5.52
N SER A 68 -5.52 -6.32 6.31
CA SER A 68 -5.39 -6.40 7.76
C SER A 68 -5.79 -5.05 8.38
N MET A 69 -6.25 -5.06 9.63
CA MET A 69 -6.66 -3.84 10.32
C MET A 69 -5.45 -3.12 10.89
N LEU A 70 -5.41 -1.80 10.72
CA LEU A 70 -4.43 -0.97 11.40
C LEU A 70 -4.79 -0.89 12.89
N ALA A 71 -3.77 -0.89 13.76
CA ALA A 71 -3.98 -0.77 15.20
C ALA A 71 -4.53 0.60 15.63
N THR A 72 -4.32 1.63 14.81
CA THR A 72 -4.85 2.99 15.01
C THR A 72 -5.97 3.30 14.02
N GLY A 73 -6.92 4.12 14.47
CA GLY A 73 -7.95 4.71 13.63
C GLY A 73 -7.66 6.14 13.18
N ASP A 74 -6.48 6.67 13.51
CA ASP A 74 -6.03 8.00 13.08
C ASP A 74 -5.30 7.91 11.72
N VAL A 75 -5.86 8.56 10.71
CA VAL A 75 -5.28 8.61 9.36
C VAL A 75 -3.94 9.34 9.34
N ASN A 76 -3.77 10.38 10.16
CA ASN A 76 -2.52 11.12 10.23
C ASN A 76 -1.41 10.27 10.85
N GLU A 77 -1.75 9.49 11.89
CA GLU A 77 -0.82 8.53 12.48
C GLU A 77 -0.45 7.44 11.46
N ALA A 78 -1.43 6.92 10.71
CA ALA A 78 -1.19 5.95 9.64
C ALA A 78 -0.22 6.49 8.56
N VAL A 79 -0.42 7.74 8.14
CA VAL A 79 0.45 8.44 7.17
C VAL A 79 1.86 8.63 7.75
N ALA A 80 1.98 9.04 9.01
CA ALA A 80 3.27 9.24 9.66
C ALA A 80 4.07 7.93 9.75
N VAL A 81 3.41 6.83 10.16
CA VAL A 81 4.04 5.51 10.24
C VAL A 81 4.47 5.02 8.85
N LEU A 82 3.64 5.23 7.82
CA LEU A 82 3.98 4.88 6.44
C LEU A 82 5.17 5.71 5.91
N ALA A 83 5.24 6.99 6.26
CA ALA A 83 6.34 7.88 5.87
C ALA A 83 7.68 7.37 6.42
N VAL A 84 7.70 7.09 7.73
CA VAL A 84 8.85 6.51 8.44
C VAL A 84 9.25 5.17 7.82
N SER A 85 8.28 4.28 7.58
CA SER A 85 8.48 2.96 6.95
C SER A 85 9.14 3.03 5.58
N LYS A 86 8.81 4.07 4.79
CA LYS A 86 9.36 4.27 3.44
C LYS A 86 10.61 5.15 3.42
N GLY A 87 11.07 5.66 4.57
CA GLY A 87 12.18 6.60 4.66
C GLY A 87 11.92 7.90 3.88
N ASN A 88 10.65 8.28 3.73
CA ASN A 88 10.20 9.46 3.00
C ASN A 88 9.51 10.42 3.95
N GLY A 89 9.45 11.71 3.59
CA GLY A 89 8.59 12.65 4.29
C GLY A 89 7.11 12.41 3.95
N THR A 90 6.22 12.88 4.84
CA THR A 90 4.77 12.71 4.70
C THR A 90 4.22 13.41 3.45
N GLU A 91 4.92 14.41 2.91
CA GLU A 91 4.58 15.13 1.68
C GLU A 91 4.60 14.25 0.43
N ARG A 92 5.25 13.07 0.49
CA ARG A 92 5.28 12.09 -0.61
C ARG A 92 4.15 11.06 -0.53
N ILE A 93 3.30 11.15 0.49
CA ILE A 93 2.14 10.27 0.65
C ILE A 93 0.90 11.04 0.20
N GLY A 94 0.36 10.65 -0.94
CA GLY A 94 -0.91 11.17 -1.43
C GLY A 94 -2.09 10.58 -0.66
N LEU A 95 -3.07 11.41 -0.32
CA LEU A 95 -4.38 10.97 0.14
C LEU A 95 -5.37 11.11 -1.01
N ILE A 96 -6.06 10.03 -1.34
CA ILE A 96 -7.14 10.03 -2.33
C ILE A 96 -8.43 9.81 -1.56
N ASP A 97 -9.31 10.81 -1.58
CA ASP A 97 -10.68 10.65 -1.09
C ASP A 97 -11.54 10.06 -2.21
N LEU A 98 -12.05 8.85 -1.98
CA LEU A 98 -12.93 8.17 -2.92
C LEU A 98 -14.40 8.60 -2.75
N GLN A 99 -14.70 9.52 -1.83
CA GLN A 99 -16.04 10.13 -1.69
C GLN A 99 -16.33 11.21 -2.74
N GLY A 100 -15.48 11.38 -3.76
CA GLY A 100 -15.68 12.32 -4.86
C GLY A 100 -16.61 11.79 -5.94
N ASP A 101 -17.85 12.27 -5.90
CA ASP A 101 -18.69 12.53 -7.08
C ASP A 101 -17.83 13.12 -8.22
N GLU A 102 -18.14 12.71 -9.45
CA GLU A 102 -17.63 13.36 -10.66
C GLU A 102 -17.95 14.86 -10.61
N ARG A 103 -16.92 15.71 -10.66
CA ARG A 103 -17.06 17.12 -11.03
C ARG A 103 -16.16 17.42 -12.22
#